data_AF-A0A5C5VFV2-F1
#
_entry.id   AF-A0A5C5VFV2-F1
#
_cell.length_a   1.000
_cell.length_b   1.000
_cell.length_c   1.000
_cell.angle_alpha   90.00
_cell.angle_beta   90.00
_cell.angle_gamma   90.00
#
_symmetry.space_group_name_H-M   'P 1'
#
loop_
_entity.id
_entity.type
_entity.pdbx_description
1 polymer ?
#
loop_
_entity_poly.entity_id
_entity_poly.type
_entity_poly.pdbx_seq_one_letter_code
_entity_poly.pdbx_strand_id
1 'polypeptide(L)'
;MKSTHLCLFVLALVAGPAIQSASAISLIPDADARLANDSNRGPTSNVGSSGLWEVRWHEAPRVRIGYVRYDITGVSPSLFADATLSGTFTASSYNGPGTWDVYGLNDDVVANAGTGRQGNDWDESTINYANAGGVDNSAAEGTFAFTDSSFLGTITLDGVDEQPLPFSSNPTDLSLETFLNADTDGLVTFLFMDSSQTGAEYRIDSKEGNMEDGHGPTTLNFELNCDPGDVDCMGGVTLDDLAIIAANFRTSNFREFGDLTGDGFVDFDDFGEWKDNYTGSLEGVDLSFLSSPAPEPSASMLVATLLVSCIGRRRSAHPCK
;
A
#
# COMPACT_ATOMS: atom_id res chain seq x y z
N MET A 1 11.82 -64.44 -23.33
CA MET A 1 12.64 -63.43 -22.62
C MET A 1 11.77 -62.22 -22.37
N LYS A 2 11.95 -61.61 -21.20
CA LYS A 2 10.98 -60.76 -20.47
C LYS A 2 10.63 -59.46 -21.22
N SER A 3 9.33 -59.15 -21.31
CA SER A 3 8.81 -57.85 -21.77
C SER A 3 8.66 -56.94 -20.55
N THR A 4 9.39 -55.83 -20.54
CA THR A 4 9.38 -54.84 -19.47
C THR A 4 8.47 -53.69 -19.88
N HIS A 5 7.31 -53.55 -19.24
CA HIS A 5 6.41 -52.42 -19.44
C HIS A 5 6.85 -51.24 -18.56
N LEU A 6 7.38 -50.20 -19.20
CA LEU A 6 7.72 -48.94 -18.57
C LEU A 6 6.43 -48.11 -18.43
N CYS A 7 5.82 -48.12 -17.25
CA CYS A 7 4.72 -47.20 -16.91
C CYS A 7 5.30 -45.80 -16.69
N LEU A 8 5.06 -44.90 -17.65
CA LEU A 8 5.35 -43.48 -17.51
C LEU A 8 4.24 -42.83 -16.67
N PHE A 9 4.51 -42.63 -15.37
CA PHE A 9 3.65 -41.79 -14.52
C PHE A 9 3.89 -40.32 -14.89
N VAL A 10 2.96 -39.74 -15.63
CA VAL A 10 2.90 -38.28 -15.83
C VAL A 10 2.27 -37.70 -14.57
N LEU A 11 3.11 -37.16 -13.69
CA LEU A 11 2.66 -36.37 -12.55
C LEU A 11 2.21 -35.00 -13.09
N ALA A 12 0.90 -34.83 -13.31
CA ALA A 12 0.33 -33.53 -13.61
C ALA A 12 0.41 -32.66 -12.35
N LEU A 13 1.38 -31.74 -12.31
CA LEU A 13 1.43 -30.68 -11.32
C LEU A 13 0.22 -29.77 -11.62
N VAL A 14 -0.82 -29.86 -10.81
CA VAL A 14 -1.90 -28.87 -10.83
C VAL A 14 -1.31 -27.62 -10.20
N ALA A 15 -0.88 -26.66 -11.03
CA ALA A 15 -0.60 -25.32 -10.55
C ALA A 15 -1.93 -24.77 -10.04
N GLY A 16 -2.04 -24.58 -8.71
CA GLY A 16 -3.15 -23.83 -8.15
C GLY A 16 -3.13 -22.41 -8.71
N PRO A 17 -4.29 -21.75 -8.85
CA PRO A 17 -4.32 -20.35 -9.25
C PRO A 17 -3.43 -19.55 -8.28
N ALA A 18 -2.58 -18.70 -8.84
CA ALA A 18 -1.87 -17.71 -8.04
C ALA A 18 -2.93 -16.76 -7.50
N ILE A 19 -3.11 -16.71 -6.18
CA ILE A 19 -3.93 -15.70 -5.53
C ILE A 19 -3.30 -14.36 -5.90
N GLN A 20 -3.94 -13.59 -6.77
CA GLN A 20 -3.54 -12.23 -7.04
C GLN A 20 -3.91 -11.42 -5.80
N SER A 21 -2.91 -10.98 -5.04
CA SER A 21 -3.13 -10.02 -3.96
C SER A 21 -3.81 -8.79 -4.55
N ALA A 22 -4.88 -8.33 -3.90
CA ALA A 22 -5.58 -7.12 -4.27
C ALA A 22 -4.61 -5.91 -4.32
N SER A 23 -4.91 -4.94 -5.18
CA SER A 23 -4.07 -3.77 -5.44
C SER A 23 -3.98 -2.87 -4.21
N ALA A 24 -2.91 -3.00 -3.43
CA ALA A 24 -2.64 -2.07 -2.34
C ALA A 24 -2.53 -0.62 -2.87
N ILE A 25 -3.18 0.33 -2.17
CA ILE A 25 -2.94 1.76 -2.40
C ILE A 25 -1.67 2.12 -1.64
N SER A 26 -0.67 2.68 -2.32
CA SER A 26 0.57 3.12 -1.69
C SER A 26 0.77 4.61 -1.97
N LEU A 27 0.77 5.42 -0.92
CA LEU A 27 0.98 6.86 -1.00
C LEU A 27 2.45 7.18 -0.72
N ILE A 28 3.06 7.94 -1.62
CA ILE A 28 4.34 8.62 -1.41
C ILE A 28 4.06 9.90 -0.60
N PRO A 29 5.01 10.40 0.22
CA PRO A 29 4.81 11.64 0.95
C PRO A 29 4.47 12.79 0.01
N ASP A 30 3.44 13.56 0.37
CA ASP A 30 3.17 14.85 -0.27
C ASP A 30 4.18 15.91 0.20
N ALA A 31 4.65 15.79 1.45
CA ALA A 31 5.78 16.56 1.96
C ALA A 31 6.62 15.77 2.98
N ASP A 32 7.92 15.99 3.03
CA ASP A 32 8.79 15.44 4.07
C ASP A 32 9.93 16.39 4.47
N ALA A 33 10.34 16.27 5.73
CA ALA A 33 11.44 17.04 6.30
C ALA A 33 12.05 16.29 7.48
N ARG A 34 13.20 16.79 7.96
CA ARG A 34 13.67 16.50 9.33
C ARG A 34 13.61 17.77 10.17
N LEU A 35 13.10 17.68 11.38
CA LEU A 35 13.19 18.76 12.36
C LEU A 35 14.46 18.54 13.18
N ALA A 36 15.28 19.57 13.34
CA ALA A 36 16.50 19.50 14.13
C ALA A 36 16.43 20.46 15.31
N ASN A 37 16.66 19.98 16.53
CA ASN A 37 16.90 20.81 17.71
C ASN A 37 18.27 20.46 18.30
N ASP A 38 19.31 20.69 17.50
CA ASP A 38 20.68 20.27 17.82
C ASP A 38 21.68 21.43 17.78
N SER A 39 22.84 21.26 18.42
CA SER A 39 23.87 22.32 18.51
C SER A 39 24.57 22.64 17.20
N ASN A 40 24.39 21.82 16.16
CA ASN A 40 25.06 22.00 14.89
C ASN A 40 24.21 22.82 13.92
N ARG A 41 22.89 22.66 13.96
CA ARG A 41 21.94 23.30 13.04
C ARG A 41 21.02 24.29 13.74
N GLY A 42 20.72 24.08 15.02
CA GLY A 42 19.75 24.86 15.79
C GLY A 42 18.30 24.61 15.36
N PRO A 43 17.32 25.10 16.14
CA PRO A 43 15.90 24.84 15.91
C PRO A 43 15.32 25.53 14.67
N THR A 44 15.99 26.54 14.13
CA THR A 44 15.51 27.33 12.97
C THR A 44 16.05 26.84 11.63
N SER A 45 16.82 25.74 11.60
CA SER A 45 17.35 25.21 10.35
C SER A 45 16.25 24.54 9.55
N ASN A 46 15.95 25.08 8.37
CA ASN A 46 15.13 24.40 7.37
C ASN A 46 15.99 23.42 6.56
N VAL A 47 15.43 22.25 6.30
CA VAL A 47 16.08 21.15 5.56
C VAL A 47 15.05 20.35 4.74
N GLY A 48 13.89 20.93 4.43
CA GLY A 48 12.85 20.22 3.68
C GLY A 48 13.25 19.91 2.23
N SER A 49 14.14 20.71 1.62
CA SER A 49 14.68 20.41 0.29
C SER A 49 15.84 19.39 0.27
N SER A 50 16.04 18.68 1.37
CA SER A 50 17.10 17.67 1.50
C SER A 50 16.62 16.39 0.85
N GLY A 51 17.45 15.73 0.02
CA GLY A 51 17.11 14.41 -0.56
C GLY A 51 16.96 13.27 0.46
N LEU A 52 16.99 13.58 1.76
CA LEU A 52 16.98 12.67 2.88
C LEU A 52 16.32 13.35 4.08
N TRP A 53 15.46 12.64 4.79
CA TRP A 53 15.07 12.95 6.16
C TRP A 53 15.66 11.93 7.13
N GLU A 54 15.68 12.28 8.42
CA GLU A 54 16.49 11.55 9.40
C GLU A 54 15.83 11.48 10.77
N VAL A 55 16.05 10.35 11.45
CA VAL A 55 15.71 10.12 12.86
C VAL A 55 17.00 9.93 13.65
N ARG A 56 17.15 10.69 14.74
CA ARG A 56 18.32 10.55 15.62
C ARG A 56 18.04 11.11 17.01
N TRP A 57 18.38 10.34 18.05
CA TRP A 57 18.48 10.86 19.41
C TRP A 57 19.82 10.58 20.05
N HIS A 58 20.58 11.64 20.30
CA HIS A 58 21.76 11.64 21.16
C HIS A 58 21.66 12.85 22.08
N GLU A 59 21.10 12.66 23.28
CA GLU A 59 20.93 13.74 24.27
C GLU A 59 22.20 14.58 24.40
N ALA A 60 22.04 15.91 24.33
CA ALA A 60 23.12 16.87 24.44
C ALA A 60 24.34 16.50 23.55
N PRO A 61 24.21 16.47 22.21
CA PRO A 61 23.69 17.65 21.54
C PRO A 61 22.75 17.45 20.35
N ARG A 62 22.26 16.23 20.02
CA ARG A 62 21.61 15.97 18.72
C ARG A 62 20.24 15.32 18.80
N VAL A 63 19.24 16.05 18.35
CA VAL A 63 17.87 15.55 18.13
C VAL A 63 17.47 15.83 16.68
N ARG A 64 17.03 14.78 15.98
CA ARG A 64 16.43 14.85 14.65
C ARG A 64 15.16 14.00 14.63
N ILE A 65 14.06 14.62 14.21
CA ILE A 65 12.73 14.03 14.13
C ILE A 65 12.38 13.95 12.64
N GLY A 66 12.01 12.77 12.15
CA GLY A 66 11.39 12.66 10.82
C GLY A 66 10.00 13.28 10.82
N TYR A 67 9.64 14.04 9.80
CA TYR A 67 8.39 14.79 9.76
C TYR A 67 7.79 14.68 8.36
N VAL A 68 6.78 13.82 8.20
CA VAL A 68 6.33 13.33 6.89
C VAL A 68 4.82 13.50 6.77
N ARG A 69 4.36 14.17 5.71
CA ARG A 69 2.96 14.43 5.40
C ARG A 69 2.50 13.61 4.20
N TYR A 70 1.28 13.09 4.28
CA TYR A 70 0.60 12.41 3.18
C TYR A 70 -0.72 13.12 2.87
N ASP A 71 -1.08 13.15 1.59
CA ASP A 71 -2.43 13.49 1.15
C ASP A 71 -3.24 12.19 1.01
N ILE A 72 -4.16 11.98 1.96
CA ILE A 72 -5.08 10.84 2.00
C ILE A 72 -6.44 11.17 1.36
N THR A 73 -6.56 12.31 0.67
CA THR A 73 -7.79 12.69 -0.02
C THR A 73 -8.22 11.60 -1.00
N GLY A 74 -9.44 11.08 -0.81
CA GLY A 74 -10.02 10.05 -1.66
C GLY A 74 -9.65 8.62 -1.28
N VAL A 75 -8.82 8.40 -0.25
CA VAL A 75 -8.65 7.07 0.34
C VAL A 75 -9.90 6.74 1.16
N SER A 76 -10.46 5.54 0.96
CA SER A 76 -11.62 5.09 1.69
C SER A 76 -11.27 4.83 3.17
N PRO A 77 -12.03 5.36 4.15
CA PRO A 77 -11.79 5.11 5.57
C PRO A 77 -11.84 3.63 5.96
N SER A 78 -12.53 2.79 5.19
CA SER A 78 -12.57 1.34 5.37
C SER A 78 -11.18 0.69 5.31
N LEU A 79 -10.22 1.33 4.64
CA LEU A 79 -8.85 0.81 4.49
C LEU A 79 -7.92 1.23 5.62
N PHE A 80 -8.36 2.13 6.52
CA PHE A 80 -7.50 2.70 7.56
C PHE A 80 -7.15 1.70 8.67
N ALA A 81 -7.95 0.64 8.84
CA ALA A 81 -7.71 -0.43 9.81
C ALA A 81 -6.40 -1.18 9.54
N ASP A 82 -6.07 -1.38 8.26
CA ASP A 82 -4.92 -2.14 7.79
C ASP A 82 -3.79 -1.24 7.27
N ALA A 83 -3.87 0.06 7.53
CA ALA A 83 -2.87 1.01 7.08
C ALA A 83 -1.51 0.76 7.75
N THR A 84 -0.44 0.79 6.95
CA THR A 84 0.94 0.58 7.40
C THR A 84 1.89 1.65 6.86
N LEU A 85 2.89 2.02 7.66
CA LEU A 85 4.03 2.81 7.23
C LEU A 85 5.17 1.86 6.84
N SER A 86 5.75 2.05 5.67
CA SER A 86 6.93 1.30 5.25
C SER A 86 7.94 2.21 4.56
N GLY A 87 9.15 1.73 4.37
CA GLY A 87 10.18 2.47 3.67
C GLY A 87 11.49 1.72 3.66
N THR A 88 12.54 2.34 3.13
CA THR A 88 13.83 1.69 3.02
C THR A 88 14.95 2.63 3.48
N PHE A 89 15.81 2.15 4.37
CA PHE A 89 16.98 2.90 4.80
C PHE A 89 18.00 3.04 3.68
N THR A 90 18.70 4.18 3.65
CA THR A 90 19.82 4.38 2.72
C THR A 90 21.07 3.63 3.16
N ALA A 91 21.93 3.24 2.21
CA ALA A 91 23.13 2.46 2.50
C ALA A 91 24.13 3.15 3.47
N SER A 92 23.99 4.45 3.69
CA SER A 92 24.84 5.26 4.57
C SER A 92 24.28 5.47 5.99
N SER A 93 23.12 4.89 6.29
CA SER A 93 22.22 5.41 7.30
C SER A 93 21.82 4.46 8.41
N TYR A 94 22.47 3.32 8.54
CA TYR A 94 22.08 2.37 9.58
C TYR A 94 23.21 2.10 10.56
N ASN A 95 22.94 2.40 11.84
CA ASN A 95 23.84 2.12 12.96
C ASN A 95 23.30 1.00 13.86
N GLY A 96 22.56 0.04 13.30
CA GLY A 96 22.07 -1.13 14.02
C GLY A 96 20.61 -1.04 14.50
N PRO A 97 20.12 -2.10 15.17
CA PRO A 97 18.73 -2.26 15.59
C PRO A 97 18.23 -1.06 16.39
N GLY A 98 16.95 -0.77 16.28
CA GLY A 98 16.35 0.38 16.94
C GLY A 98 14.85 0.26 17.10
N THR A 99 14.29 1.27 17.74
CA THR A 99 12.85 1.44 17.89
C THR A 99 12.51 2.89 17.62
N TRP A 100 11.45 3.11 16.85
CA TRP A 100 10.91 4.45 16.60
C TRP A 100 9.56 4.57 17.25
N ASP A 101 9.39 5.60 18.07
CA ASP A 101 8.07 6.08 18.44
C ASP A 101 7.51 6.93 17.30
N VAL A 102 6.28 6.61 16.92
CA VAL A 102 5.54 7.32 15.87
C VAL A 102 4.43 8.12 16.52
N TYR A 103 4.37 9.40 16.17
CA TYR A 103 3.33 10.32 16.60
C TYR A 103 2.58 10.85 15.37
N GLY A 104 1.30 11.16 15.53
CA GLY A 104 0.49 11.85 14.53
C GLY A 104 0.23 13.29 14.97
N LEU A 105 0.40 14.25 14.07
CA LEU A 105 -0.01 15.64 14.31
C LEU A 105 -1.53 15.71 14.42
N ASN A 106 -2.06 16.28 15.50
CA ASN A 106 -3.51 16.37 15.65
C ASN A 106 -4.10 17.29 14.56
N ASP A 107 -5.23 16.88 13.99
CA ASP A 107 -5.93 17.56 12.88
C ASP A 107 -6.33 19.01 13.21
N ASP A 108 -6.58 19.31 14.49
CA ASP A 108 -6.97 20.66 14.95
C ASP A 108 -5.80 21.67 15.04
N VAL A 109 -4.58 21.25 14.70
CA VAL A 109 -3.41 22.12 14.68
C VAL A 109 -3.45 23.07 13.49
N VAL A 110 -3.86 24.30 13.78
CA VAL A 110 -3.91 25.40 12.79
C VAL A 110 -2.63 26.22 12.77
N ALA A 111 -2.28 26.75 11.59
CA ALA A 111 -1.19 27.70 11.45
C ALA A 111 -1.46 28.98 12.27
N ASN A 112 -0.42 29.49 12.93
CA ASN A 112 -0.48 30.72 13.73
C ASN A 112 0.56 31.72 13.23
N ALA A 113 0.09 32.71 12.46
CA ALA A 113 0.94 33.76 11.91
C ALA A 113 1.67 34.59 12.98
N GLY A 114 1.15 34.69 14.20
CA GLY A 114 1.76 35.44 15.29
C GLY A 114 2.99 34.75 15.90
N THR A 115 2.98 33.42 15.94
CA THR A 115 4.13 32.61 16.40
C THR A 115 4.97 32.06 15.25
N GLY A 116 4.47 32.15 14.02
CA GLY A 116 5.06 31.51 12.84
C GLY A 116 4.79 30.02 12.77
N ARG A 117 4.05 29.44 13.73
CA ARG A 117 3.74 28.00 13.79
C ARG A 117 2.94 27.57 12.57
N GLN A 118 3.32 26.44 11.97
CA GLN A 118 2.63 25.84 10.83
C GLN A 118 1.61 24.79 11.29
N GLY A 119 0.55 24.63 10.49
CA GLY A 119 -0.49 23.65 10.70
C GLY A 119 -0.17 22.31 10.02
N ASN A 120 -1.22 21.56 9.70
CA ASN A 120 -1.12 20.30 8.95
C ASN A 120 -0.71 20.52 7.49
N ASP A 121 -1.15 21.62 6.87
CA ASP A 121 -0.67 22.06 5.56
C ASP A 121 0.61 22.94 5.67
N TRP A 122 1.72 22.33 6.06
CA TRP A 122 3.02 23.00 6.20
C TRP A 122 3.85 23.01 4.89
N ASP A 123 4.73 23.99 4.74
CA ASP A 123 5.60 24.17 3.57
C ASP A 123 7.02 23.68 3.87
N GLU A 124 7.50 22.67 3.12
CA GLU A 124 8.85 22.10 3.20
C GLU A 124 9.96 23.16 3.15
N SER A 125 9.76 24.23 2.39
CA SER A 125 10.76 25.28 2.22
C SER A 125 10.90 26.20 3.44
N THR A 126 9.97 26.12 4.39
CA THR A 126 9.94 26.98 5.58
C THR A 126 9.85 26.23 6.91
N ILE A 127 9.45 24.95 6.91
CA ILE A 127 9.31 24.14 8.12
C ILE A 127 10.66 23.91 8.83
N ASN A 128 10.67 23.99 10.16
CA ASN A 128 11.81 23.73 11.02
C ASN A 128 11.31 23.46 12.46
N TYR A 129 12.19 23.07 13.37
CA TYR A 129 11.78 22.73 14.73
C TYR A 129 11.13 23.92 15.47
N ALA A 130 11.53 25.16 15.19
CA ALA A 130 10.98 26.35 15.86
C ALA A 130 9.57 26.74 15.42
N ASN A 131 9.07 26.19 14.30
CA ASN A 131 7.73 26.50 13.78
C ASN A 131 6.87 25.29 13.44
N ALA A 132 7.36 24.06 13.56
CA ALA A 132 6.57 22.87 13.31
C ALA A 132 5.46 22.70 14.36
N GLY A 133 4.29 22.24 13.89
CA GLY A 133 3.26 21.69 14.77
C GLY A 133 3.71 20.36 15.39
N GLY A 134 3.04 19.91 16.45
CA GLY A 134 3.30 18.60 17.03
C GLY A 134 4.48 18.54 18.00
N VAL A 135 5.40 19.52 17.96
CA VAL A 135 6.59 19.61 18.83
C VAL A 135 6.54 20.85 19.75
N ASP A 136 7.12 20.73 20.94
CA ASP A 136 7.36 21.86 21.83
C ASP A 136 8.52 22.71 21.28
N ASN A 137 8.18 23.81 20.60
CA ASN A 137 9.16 24.73 20.01
C ASN A 137 10.01 25.46 21.07
N SER A 138 9.71 25.31 22.37
CA SER A 138 10.47 25.88 23.49
C SER A 138 11.43 24.89 24.16
N ALA A 139 11.46 23.64 23.73
CA ALA A 139 12.37 22.63 24.26
C ALA A 139 13.84 23.07 24.17
N ALA A 140 14.61 22.77 25.21
CA ALA A 140 16.04 23.11 25.25
C ALA A 140 16.80 22.42 24.12
N GLU A 141 17.85 23.06 23.60
CA GLU A 141 18.70 22.50 22.56
C GLU A 141 19.24 21.11 22.97
N GLY A 142 19.17 20.14 22.05
CA GLY A 142 19.55 18.74 22.30
C GLY A 142 18.47 17.91 23.01
N THR A 143 17.28 18.47 23.21
CA THR A 143 16.09 17.78 23.76
C THR A 143 14.88 17.95 22.83
N PHE A 144 13.80 17.22 23.11
CA PHE A 144 12.51 17.39 22.47
C PHE A 144 11.39 17.20 23.47
N ALA A 145 10.24 17.75 23.15
CA ALA A 145 8.96 17.37 23.72
C ALA A 145 7.91 17.50 22.61
N PHE A 146 6.79 16.82 22.79
CA PHE A 146 5.67 16.82 21.85
C PHE A 146 4.48 17.58 22.44
N THR A 147 3.82 18.39 21.61
CA THR A 147 2.61 19.13 21.95
C THR A 147 1.67 19.13 20.76
N ASP A 148 0.38 18.89 20.99
CA ASP A 148 -0.62 18.80 19.93
C ASP A 148 -0.32 17.70 18.88
N SER A 149 0.26 16.61 19.37
CA SER A 149 0.39 15.35 18.64
C SER A 149 0.00 14.20 19.56
N SER A 150 -0.37 13.07 18.94
CA SER A 150 -0.79 11.86 19.63
C SER A 150 0.21 10.75 19.37
N PHE A 151 0.65 10.06 20.42
CA PHE A 151 1.47 8.85 20.26
C PHE A 151 0.62 7.74 19.64
N LEU A 152 1.08 7.17 18.54
CA LEU A 152 0.35 6.16 17.76
C LEU A 152 0.85 4.75 18.04
N GLY A 153 2.14 4.59 18.34
CA GLY A 153 2.77 3.29 18.56
C GLY A 153 4.26 3.30 18.26
N THR A 154 4.85 2.10 18.23
CA THR A 154 6.30 1.94 18.04
C THR A 154 6.58 1.00 16.86
N ILE A 155 7.52 1.38 16.00
CA ILE A 155 8.09 0.52 14.96
C ILE A 155 9.38 -0.09 15.50
N THR A 156 9.52 -1.41 15.40
CA THR A 156 10.79 -2.11 15.70
C THR A 156 11.59 -2.24 14.42
N LEU A 157 12.89 -1.92 14.49
CA LEU A 157 13.82 -2.02 13.37
C LEU A 157 14.76 -3.20 13.61
N ASP A 158 14.56 -4.25 12.82
CA ASP A 158 15.30 -5.49 12.84
C ASP A 158 16.68 -5.22 12.25
N GLY A 159 17.68 -5.04 13.11
CA GLY A 159 19.03 -4.63 12.72
C GLY A 159 19.89 -5.65 12.01
N VAL A 160 19.41 -6.09 10.85
CA VAL A 160 20.23 -6.75 9.84
C VAL A 160 20.99 -5.69 9.03
N ASP A 161 22.29 -5.90 8.86
CA ASP A 161 23.19 -4.99 8.10
C ASP A 161 23.07 -5.15 6.57
N GLU A 162 21.98 -5.74 6.07
CA GLU A 162 21.74 -5.87 4.63
C GLU A 162 21.06 -4.62 4.10
N GLN A 163 21.71 -3.93 3.15
CA GLN A 163 21.21 -2.71 2.53
C GLN A 163 20.79 -3.00 1.08
N PRO A 164 19.66 -2.44 0.61
CA PRO A 164 18.81 -1.47 1.31
C PRO A 164 17.92 -2.18 2.36
N LEU A 165 17.85 -1.65 3.60
CA LEU A 165 17.11 -2.30 4.69
C LEU A 165 15.65 -1.81 4.70
N PRO A 166 14.66 -2.64 4.34
CA PRO A 166 13.27 -2.25 4.44
C PRO A 166 12.83 -2.23 5.92
N PHE A 167 11.87 -1.37 6.23
CA PHE A 167 11.06 -1.46 7.44
C PHE A 167 9.59 -1.41 7.06
N SER A 168 8.75 -2.01 7.92
CA SER A 168 7.30 -1.92 7.82
C SER A 168 6.72 -1.92 9.22
N SER A 169 5.74 -1.06 9.48
CA SER A 169 4.97 -1.10 10.72
C SER A 169 4.04 -2.31 10.73
N ASN A 170 3.68 -2.77 11.93
CA ASN A 170 2.63 -3.75 12.14
C ASN A 170 1.37 -3.03 12.65
N PRO A 171 0.18 -3.19 12.02
CA PRO A 171 -1.06 -2.57 12.49
C PRO A 171 -1.43 -2.91 13.95
N THR A 172 -0.91 -4.03 14.48
CA THR A 172 -1.10 -4.42 15.89
C THR A 172 -0.27 -3.56 16.85
N ASP A 173 0.96 -3.21 16.47
CA ASP A 173 1.90 -2.43 17.31
C ASP A 173 1.78 -0.92 17.06
N LEU A 174 1.26 -0.54 15.89
CA LEU A 174 1.01 0.82 15.42
C LEU A 174 -0.31 0.86 14.65
N SER A 175 -1.43 0.99 15.37
CA SER A 175 -2.74 1.14 14.74
C SER A 175 -2.95 2.59 14.30
N LEU A 176 -3.06 2.81 12.99
CA LEU A 176 -3.26 4.14 12.41
C LEU A 176 -4.74 4.51 12.28
N GLU A 177 -5.65 3.55 12.41
CA GLU A 177 -7.07 3.70 12.10
C GLU A 177 -7.73 4.88 12.80
N THR A 178 -7.57 4.99 14.12
CA THR A 178 -8.21 6.07 14.90
C THR A 178 -7.66 7.43 14.52
N PHE A 179 -6.37 7.51 14.22
CA PHE A 179 -5.71 8.75 13.81
C PHE A 179 -6.17 9.19 12.41
N LEU A 180 -6.15 8.28 11.44
CA LEU A 180 -6.56 8.55 10.07
C LEU A 180 -8.07 8.88 9.97
N ASN A 181 -8.92 8.23 10.77
CA ASN A 181 -10.36 8.55 10.81
C ASN A 181 -10.67 9.89 11.49
N ALA A 182 -9.73 10.45 12.26
CA ALA A 182 -9.90 11.75 12.90
C ALA A 182 -9.54 12.93 11.98
N ASP A 183 -8.89 12.64 10.85
CA ASP A 183 -8.55 13.61 9.82
C ASP A 183 -9.80 14.28 9.21
N THR A 184 -9.75 15.60 9.01
CA THR A 184 -10.87 16.34 8.42
C THR A 184 -10.52 17.13 7.16
N ASP A 185 -9.23 17.26 6.84
CA ASP A 185 -8.76 18.07 5.70
C ASP A 185 -8.04 17.27 4.61
N GLY A 186 -7.87 15.96 4.79
CA GLY A 186 -7.23 15.05 3.84
C GLY A 186 -5.72 14.99 3.98
N LEU A 187 -5.11 15.69 4.93
CA LEU A 187 -3.66 15.71 5.12
C LEU A 187 -3.30 15.06 6.45
N VAL A 188 -2.34 14.15 6.49
CA VAL A 188 -1.88 13.57 7.76
C VAL A 188 -0.38 13.70 7.89
N THR A 189 0.08 14.19 9.04
CA THR A 189 1.52 14.33 9.32
C THR A 189 1.97 13.38 10.42
N PHE A 190 3.00 12.59 10.14
CA PHE A 190 3.66 11.69 11.08
C PHE A 190 5.00 12.25 11.54
N LEU A 191 5.29 12.07 12.83
CA LEU A 191 6.56 12.38 13.46
C LEU A 191 7.25 11.08 13.89
N PHE A 192 8.49 10.89 13.46
CA PHE A 192 9.30 9.72 13.78
C PHE A 192 10.44 10.10 14.72
N MET A 193 10.51 9.42 15.87
CA MET A 193 11.55 9.69 16.86
C MET A 193 12.16 8.41 17.42
N ASP A 194 13.49 8.36 17.55
CA ASP A 194 14.16 7.25 18.23
C ASP A 194 13.74 7.23 19.70
N SER A 195 13.27 6.09 20.19
CA SER A 195 12.78 5.93 21.57
C SER A 195 13.86 5.45 22.55
N SER A 196 15.06 5.13 22.05
CA SER A 196 16.10 4.42 22.80
C SER A 196 17.33 5.25 23.15
N GLN A 197 17.44 6.48 22.63
CA GLN A 197 18.59 7.38 22.86
C GLN A 197 19.94 6.73 22.56
N THR A 198 19.99 5.85 21.56
CA THR A 198 21.22 5.09 21.24
C THR A 198 22.27 5.94 20.54
N GLY A 199 21.88 7.12 20.06
CA GLY A 199 22.71 7.94 19.18
C GLY A 199 22.79 7.42 17.75
N ALA A 200 22.08 6.33 17.45
CA ALA A 200 21.89 5.83 16.11
C ALA A 200 21.28 6.93 15.23
N GLU A 201 21.69 6.94 13.98
CA GLU A 201 21.22 7.89 12.99
C GLU A 201 20.61 7.04 11.90
N TYR A 202 19.34 7.25 11.64
CA TYR A 202 18.58 6.59 10.59
C TYR A 202 18.27 7.62 9.51
N ARG A 203 18.48 7.26 8.25
CA ARG A 203 18.19 8.15 7.11
C ARG A 203 17.39 7.40 6.06
N ILE A 204 16.35 8.04 5.58
CA ILE A 204 15.45 7.56 4.55
C ILE A 204 15.49 8.60 3.42
N ASP A 205 15.38 8.14 2.17
CA ASP A 205 15.23 9.06 1.05
C ASP A 205 13.98 9.91 1.22
N SER A 206 14.08 11.20 0.90
CA SER A 206 12.90 12.04 0.74
C SER A 206 12.16 11.66 -0.54
N LYS A 207 10.99 12.24 -0.77
CA LYS A 207 10.29 12.12 -2.06
C LYS A 207 11.13 12.65 -3.25
N GLU A 208 12.09 13.55 -3.01
CA GLU A 208 13.08 14.01 -3.99
C GLU A 208 14.41 13.25 -3.94
N GLY A 209 14.53 12.26 -3.05
CA GLY A 209 15.71 11.43 -2.88
C GLY A 209 15.98 10.51 -4.07
N ASN A 210 17.09 9.79 -4.00
CA ASN A 210 17.46 8.87 -5.07
C ASN A 210 16.79 7.51 -4.86
N MET A 211 15.96 7.07 -5.80
CA MET A 211 15.32 5.74 -5.77
C MET A 211 16.17 4.64 -6.42
N GLU A 212 17.42 4.94 -6.80
CA GLU A 212 18.36 3.92 -7.28
C GLU A 212 18.68 2.90 -6.16
N ASP A 213 19.12 1.70 -6.58
CA ASP A 213 19.57 0.62 -5.70
C ASP A 213 18.52 0.10 -4.68
N GLY A 214 17.23 0.36 -4.92
CA GLY A 214 16.12 -0.17 -4.11
C GLY A 214 15.82 0.64 -2.84
N HIS A 215 16.40 1.84 -2.73
CA HIS A 215 15.98 2.80 -1.73
C HIS A 215 14.69 3.53 -2.16
N GLY A 216 14.00 4.14 -1.21
CA GLY A 216 12.76 4.85 -1.49
C GLY A 216 12.25 5.63 -0.28
N PRO A 217 11.32 6.57 -0.53
CA PRO A 217 10.69 7.32 0.54
C PRO A 217 9.85 6.41 1.42
N THR A 218 9.45 6.94 2.58
CA THR A 218 8.47 6.25 3.42
C THR A 218 7.10 6.34 2.78
N THR A 219 6.44 5.22 2.60
CA THR A 219 5.09 5.16 2.05
C THR A 219 4.08 4.89 3.15
N LEU A 220 2.88 5.43 2.96
CA LEU A 220 1.69 5.04 3.69
C LEU A 220 0.90 4.08 2.80
N ASN A 221 0.82 2.82 3.21
CA ASN A 221 0.22 1.75 2.43
C ASN A 221 -1.11 1.34 3.04
N PHE A 222 -2.07 1.05 2.19
CA PHE A 222 -3.39 0.56 2.53
C PHE A 222 -3.56 -0.79 1.85
N GLU A 223 -3.71 -1.84 2.66
CA GLU A 223 -3.99 -3.17 2.14
C GLU A 223 -5.49 -3.27 1.85
N LEU A 224 -5.82 -3.66 0.62
CA LEU A 224 -7.18 -4.00 0.27
C LEU A 224 -7.45 -5.41 0.80
N ASN A 225 -7.92 -5.53 2.04
CA ASN A 225 -8.39 -6.79 2.57
C ASN A 225 -9.85 -7.02 2.13
N CYS A 226 -10.02 -7.39 0.86
CA CYS A 226 -11.33 -7.68 0.30
C CYS A 226 -11.74 -9.09 0.70
N ASP A 227 -12.90 -9.23 1.33
CA ASP A 227 -13.49 -10.55 1.54
C ASP A 227 -13.70 -11.24 0.17
N PRO A 228 -13.60 -12.58 0.06
CA PRO A 228 -13.95 -13.28 -1.16
C PRO A 228 -15.36 -12.88 -1.63
N GLY A 229 -15.51 -12.51 -2.90
CA GLY A 229 -16.77 -11.97 -3.43
C GLY A 229 -16.99 -10.45 -3.27
N ASP A 230 -16.20 -9.75 -2.46
CA ASP A 230 -16.27 -8.30 -2.27
C ASP A 230 -15.43 -7.61 -3.36
N VAL A 231 -16.11 -6.87 -4.23
CA VAL A 231 -15.55 -6.31 -5.48
C VAL A 231 -14.95 -4.94 -5.20
N ASP A 232 -15.63 -4.11 -4.42
CA ASP A 232 -15.18 -2.76 -4.08
C ASP A 232 -14.46 -2.67 -2.73
N CYS A 233 -14.42 -3.79 -2.00
CA CYS A 233 -13.75 -3.94 -0.71
C CYS A 233 -14.37 -3.02 0.36
N MET A 234 -15.65 -2.66 0.21
CA MET A 234 -16.37 -1.75 1.11
C MET A 234 -17.44 -2.47 1.91
N GLY A 235 -17.03 -3.04 3.04
CA GLY A 235 -17.98 -3.51 4.06
C GLY A 235 -18.61 -4.86 3.75
N GLY A 236 -17.91 -5.72 3.01
CA GLY A 236 -18.24 -7.11 2.75
C GLY A 236 -19.04 -7.30 1.46
N VAL A 237 -19.50 -8.54 1.23
CA VAL A 237 -20.18 -8.91 -0.02
C VAL A 237 -21.64 -8.46 -0.04
N THR A 238 -21.94 -7.44 -0.85
CA THR A 238 -23.25 -6.77 -0.96
C THR A 238 -23.85 -6.85 -2.38
N LEU A 239 -25.00 -6.21 -2.60
CA LEU A 239 -25.59 -6.08 -3.94
C LEU A 239 -24.89 -5.01 -4.80
N ASP A 240 -24.13 -4.10 -4.20
CA ASP A 240 -23.38 -3.09 -4.95
C ASP A 240 -22.22 -3.75 -5.70
N ASP A 241 -21.59 -4.76 -5.10
CA ASP A 241 -20.61 -5.65 -5.77
C ASP A 241 -21.20 -6.35 -6.99
N LEU A 242 -22.41 -6.91 -6.82
CA LEU A 242 -23.12 -7.54 -7.93
C LEU A 242 -23.40 -6.54 -9.05
N ALA A 243 -23.74 -5.29 -8.72
CA ALA A 243 -23.98 -4.26 -9.72
C ALA A 243 -22.71 -3.97 -10.54
N ILE A 244 -21.53 -3.99 -9.90
CA ILE A 244 -20.23 -3.83 -10.58
C ILE A 244 -19.95 -5.02 -11.51
N ILE A 245 -20.12 -6.25 -11.02
CA ILE A 245 -19.97 -7.47 -11.85
C ILE A 245 -20.94 -7.43 -13.04
N ALA A 246 -22.21 -7.10 -12.80
CA ALA A 246 -23.23 -7.05 -13.83
C ALA A 246 -22.95 -5.97 -14.88
N ALA A 247 -22.45 -4.80 -14.46
CA ALA A 247 -22.10 -3.69 -15.36
C ALA A 247 -20.91 -4.03 -16.28
N ASN A 248 -19.98 -4.85 -15.79
CA ASN A 248 -18.77 -5.24 -16.52
C ASN A 248 -18.83 -6.68 -17.07
N PHE A 249 -19.98 -7.34 -17.00
CA PHE A 249 -20.09 -8.74 -17.39
C PHE A 249 -19.64 -9.00 -18.84
N ARG A 250 -18.75 -9.96 -19.02
CA ARG A 250 -18.01 -10.35 -20.24
C ARG A 250 -17.11 -9.28 -20.83
N THR A 251 -16.59 -8.40 -20.00
CA THR A 251 -15.51 -7.48 -20.38
C THR A 251 -14.19 -7.99 -19.82
N SER A 252 -13.08 -7.60 -20.46
CA SER A 252 -11.75 -7.85 -19.90
C SER A 252 -11.39 -6.67 -19.01
N ASN A 253 -11.09 -6.96 -17.75
CA ASN A 253 -11.05 -5.97 -16.68
C ASN A 253 -10.23 -6.50 -15.50
N PHE A 254 -10.13 -5.69 -14.43
CA PHE A 254 -9.45 -6.04 -13.18
C PHE A 254 -10.46 -6.25 -12.05
N ARG A 255 -9.99 -6.68 -10.88
CA ARG A 255 -10.83 -6.96 -9.71
C ARG A 255 -11.80 -5.85 -9.35
N GLU A 256 -11.33 -4.60 -9.34
CA GLU A 256 -12.15 -3.40 -9.04
C GLU A 256 -13.34 -3.20 -10.01
N PHE A 257 -13.35 -3.93 -11.13
CA PHE A 257 -14.44 -3.96 -12.10
C PHE A 257 -15.21 -5.29 -12.10
N GLY A 258 -14.96 -6.18 -11.15
CA GLY A 258 -15.69 -7.43 -10.96
C GLY A 258 -14.96 -8.71 -11.38
N ASP A 259 -13.68 -8.66 -11.78
CA ASP A 259 -12.86 -9.86 -12.06
C ASP A 259 -12.29 -10.39 -10.73
N LEU A 260 -13.14 -11.08 -9.98
CA LEU A 260 -12.84 -11.60 -8.65
C LEU A 260 -11.83 -12.75 -8.70
N THR A 261 -11.84 -13.55 -9.77
CA THR A 261 -10.95 -14.71 -9.94
C THR A 261 -9.57 -14.34 -10.48
N GLY A 262 -9.41 -13.14 -11.03
CA GLY A 262 -8.15 -12.61 -11.56
C GLY A 262 -7.74 -13.25 -12.88
N ASP A 263 -8.69 -13.81 -13.64
CA ASP A 263 -8.41 -14.49 -14.91
C ASP A 263 -8.38 -13.53 -16.12
N GLY A 264 -8.63 -12.24 -15.87
CA GLY A 264 -8.63 -11.15 -16.84
C GLY A 264 -9.98 -10.88 -17.47
N PHE A 265 -11.05 -11.57 -17.04
CA PHE A 265 -12.42 -11.38 -17.51
C PHE A 265 -13.39 -11.32 -16.33
N VAL A 266 -14.48 -10.56 -16.50
CA VAL A 266 -15.62 -10.57 -15.58
C VAL A 266 -16.67 -11.52 -16.12
N ASP A 267 -16.89 -12.67 -15.52
CA ASP A 267 -17.83 -13.67 -16.02
C ASP A 267 -18.61 -14.44 -14.92
N PHE A 268 -19.04 -15.66 -15.24
CA PHE A 268 -19.86 -16.46 -14.34
C PHE A 268 -19.06 -17.02 -13.16
N ASP A 269 -17.74 -17.17 -13.30
CA ASP A 269 -16.89 -17.65 -12.21
C ASP A 269 -16.77 -16.56 -11.14
N ASP A 270 -16.64 -15.29 -11.52
CA ASP A 270 -16.67 -14.15 -10.58
C ASP A 270 -18.04 -13.99 -9.92
N PHE A 271 -19.12 -14.06 -10.71
CA PHE A 271 -20.47 -14.09 -10.14
C PHE A 271 -20.67 -15.26 -9.18
N GLY A 272 -20.05 -16.41 -9.47
CA GLY A 272 -20.04 -17.59 -8.60
C GLY A 272 -19.37 -17.29 -7.26
N GLU A 273 -18.17 -16.69 -7.28
CA GLU A 273 -17.45 -16.28 -6.07
C GLU A 273 -18.26 -15.28 -5.24
N TRP A 274 -18.81 -14.23 -5.87
CA TRP A 274 -19.71 -13.28 -5.19
C TRP A 274 -20.89 -13.99 -4.54
N LYS A 275 -21.58 -14.85 -5.30
CA LYS A 275 -22.78 -15.55 -4.83
C LYS A 275 -22.51 -16.49 -3.66
N ASP A 276 -21.36 -17.17 -3.69
CA ASP A 276 -20.99 -18.12 -2.63
C ASP A 276 -20.70 -17.42 -1.30
N ASN A 277 -20.37 -16.13 -1.34
CA ASN A 277 -20.07 -15.32 -0.16
C ASN A 277 -21.20 -14.33 0.22
N TYR A 278 -22.12 -14.02 -0.70
CA TYR A 278 -23.28 -13.17 -0.42
C TYR A 278 -24.27 -13.85 0.54
N THR A 279 -24.51 -13.26 1.71
CA THR A 279 -25.41 -13.80 2.75
C THR A 279 -26.79 -13.15 2.80
N GLY A 280 -27.02 -12.12 1.98
CA GLY A 280 -28.28 -11.37 1.94
C GLY A 280 -29.42 -12.07 1.17
N SER A 281 -30.58 -11.42 1.13
CA SER A 281 -31.71 -11.89 0.31
C SER A 281 -31.51 -11.49 -1.16
N LEU A 282 -31.94 -12.36 -2.09
CA LEU A 282 -32.02 -12.06 -3.53
C LEU A 282 -33.42 -11.63 -3.97
N GLU A 283 -34.37 -11.46 -3.04
CA GLU A 283 -35.72 -11.04 -3.37
C GLU A 283 -35.71 -9.64 -4.00
N GLY A 284 -36.20 -9.52 -5.23
CA GLY A 284 -36.28 -8.26 -5.97
C GLY A 284 -35.00 -7.85 -6.70
N VAL A 285 -33.93 -8.65 -6.65
CA VAL A 285 -32.68 -8.39 -7.40
C VAL A 285 -32.88 -8.72 -8.88
N ASP A 286 -32.50 -7.79 -9.76
CA ASP A 286 -32.53 -8.02 -11.22
C ASP A 286 -31.30 -8.80 -11.68
N LEU A 287 -31.51 -10.08 -11.97
CA LEU A 287 -30.48 -10.99 -12.50
C LEU A 287 -30.56 -11.14 -14.03
N SER A 288 -31.20 -10.21 -14.73
CA SER A 288 -31.38 -10.28 -16.19
C SER A 288 -30.06 -10.27 -16.97
N PHE A 289 -28.98 -9.72 -16.40
CA PHE A 289 -27.65 -9.74 -17.02
C PHE A 289 -27.11 -11.17 -17.24
N LEU A 290 -27.47 -12.13 -16.36
CA LEU A 290 -27.12 -13.54 -16.50
C LEU A 290 -27.76 -14.19 -17.74
N SER A 291 -28.84 -13.59 -18.26
CA SER A 291 -29.53 -14.04 -19.46
C SER A 291 -29.01 -13.40 -20.75
N SER A 292 -28.03 -12.49 -20.66
CA SER A 292 -27.40 -11.88 -21.83
C SER A 292 -26.82 -12.98 -22.72
N PRO A 293 -27.28 -13.12 -23.99
CA PRO A 293 -26.86 -14.21 -24.85
C PRO A 293 -25.33 -14.23 -24.94
N ALA A 294 -24.73 -15.38 -24.60
CA ALA A 294 -23.31 -15.61 -24.86
C ALA A 294 -23.03 -15.22 -26.30
N PRO A 295 -21.99 -14.40 -26.61
CA PRO A 295 -21.58 -14.19 -27.98
C PRO A 295 -21.39 -15.58 -28.61
N GLU A 296 -22.35 -16.00 -29.43
CA GLU A 296 -22.22 -17.27 -30.12
C GLU A 296 -20.92 -17.18 -30.90
N PRO A 297 -20.04 -18.20 -30.86
CA PRO A 297 -18.82 -18.17 -31.64
C PRO A 297 -19.23 -17.84 -33.06
N SER A 298 -18.76 -16.68 -33.54
CA SER A 298 -19.22 -16.13 -34.82
C SER A 298 -19.26 -17.26 -35.84
N ALA A 299 -20.35 -17.43 -36.59
CA ALA A 299 -20.51 -18.58 -37.48
C ALA A 299 -19.28 -18.82 -38.38
N SER A 300 -18.52 -17.74 -38.65
CA SER A 300 -17.16 -17.74 -39.20
C SER A 300 -16.13 -18.64 -38.48
N MET A 301 -16.01 -18.62 -37.16
CA MET A 301 -15.11 -19.52 -36.42
C MET A 301 -15.52 -20.98 -36.57
N LEU A 302 -16.82 -21.28 -36.44
CA LEU A 302 -17.35 -22.64 -36.63
C LEU A 302 -17.03 -23.17 -38.04
N VAL A 303 -17.25 -22.34 -39.07
CA VAL A 303 -16.89 -22.65 -40.46
C VAL A 303 -15.38 -22.81 -40.64
N ALA A 304 -14.55 -21.98 -40.00
CA ALA A 304 -13.09 -22.11 -40.06
C ALA A 304 -12.60 -23.44 -39.45
N THR A 305 -13.12 -23.84 -38.28
CA THR A 305 -12.82 -25.17 -37.69
C THR A 305 -13.28 -26.32 -38.59
N LEU A 306 -14.45 -26.20 -39.22
CA LEU A 306 -14.94 -27.19 -40.18
C LEU A 306 -14.05 -27.28 -41.43
N LEU A 307 -13.58 -26.14 -41.96
CA LEU A 307 -12.69 -26.11 -43.12
C LEU A 307 -11.31 -26.71 -42.80
N VAL A 308 -10.73 -26.39 -41.64
CA VAL A 308 -9.44 -26.96 -41.19
C VAL A 308 -9.53 -28.48 -41.01
N SER A 309 -10.61 -28.97 -40.39
CA SER A 309 -10.84 -30.42 -40.22
C SER A 309 -11.11 -31.15 -41.54
N CYS A 310 -11.73 -30.49 -42.53
CA CYS A 310 -11.89 -31.05 -43.88
C CYS A 310 -10.56 -31.12 -44.65
N ILE A 311 -9.66 -30.15 -44.49
CA ILE A 311 -8.37 -30.11 -45.21
C ILE A 311 -7.40 -31.17 -44.64
N GLY A 312 -7.41 -31.42 -43.33
CA GLY A 312 -6.54 -32.40 -42.68
C GLY A 312 -6.81 -33.87 -43.06
N ARG A 313 -8.04 -34.21 -43.48
CA ARG A 313 -8.43 -35.60 -43.77
C ARG A 313 -8.00 -36.15 -45.13
N ARG A 314 -7.36 -35.34 -45.99
CA ARG A 314 -7.07 -35.71 -47.40
C ARG A 314 -5.71 -36.40 -47.65
N ARG A 315 -4.96 -36.79 -46.62
CA ARG A 315 -3.61 -37.39 -46.78
C ARG A 315 -3.43 -38.72 -46.06
N SER A 316 -4.08 -39.79 -46.53
CA SER A 316 -3.62 -41.18 -46.33
C SER A 316 -4.20 -42.09 -47.42
N ALA A 317 -3.72 -41.95 -48.64
CA ALA A 317 -3.75 -43.03 -49.61
C ALA A 317 -2.30 -43.42 -49.89
N HIS A 318 -1.75 -44.31 -49.05
CA HIS A 318 -0.51 -44.99 -49.37
C HIS A 318 -0.82 -46.07 -50.40
N PRO A 319 -0.22 -46.05 -51.60
CA PRO A 319 -0.36 -47.15 -52.54
C PRO A 319 0.40 -48.37 -52.01
N CYS A 320 -0.33 -49.46 -51.74
CA CYS A 320 0.27 -50.78 -51.55
C CYS A 320 0.99 -51.21 -52.83
N LYS A 321 2.26 -51.61 -52.69
CA LYS A 321 2.98 -52.44 -53.64
C LYS A 321 2.98 -53.88 -53.13
#